data_AF-A0A355GVY1-F1
#
_entry.id   AF-A0A355GVY1-F1
#
_cell.length_a   1.000
_cell.length_b   1.000
_cell.length_c   1.000
_cell.angle_alpha   90.00
_cell.angle_beta   90.00
_cell.angle_gamma   90.00
#
_symmetry.space_group_name_H-M   'P 1'
#
loop_
_entity.id
_entity.type
_entity.pdbx_description
1 polymer ?
#
loop_
_entity_poly.entity_id
_entity_poly.type
_entity_poly.pdbx_seq_one_letter_code
_entity_poly.pdbx_strand_id
1 'polypeptide(L)'
;MDLSKKFWEADLSDIRRGYYIDVQKQTQSLSQVPALASALASAKSYVCLICGAVFEKGIIYPMEGVLYEAERAVQAHIAAEHGSLFEYLLGVAASSGGITELQSELLRQFHQGTDDAEIAKLLGQGSTSTVRNHRFKLREKEKQAKVYLALMSLVGKQEGADALVGVHRGAKMVDERYVFTEKEKEQIIHKYFEDNGQGPL
;
A
#
# COMPACT_ATOMS: atom_id res chain seq x y z
N MET A 1 -10.34 5.07 -5.15
CA MET A 1 -9.55 3.83 -5.09
C MET A 1 -9.34 3.56 -3.62
N ASP A 2 -10.02 2.56 -3.07
CA ASP A 2 -10.05 2.34 -1.62
C ASP A 2 -8.93 1.34 -1.26
N LEU A 3 -7.88 1.84 -0.59
CA LEU A 3 -6.70 1.04 -0.24
C LEU A 3 -6.86 0.46 1.16
N SER A 4 -6.47 -0.80 1.33
CA SER A 4 -6.54 -1.45 2.64
C SER A 4 -5.65 -0.73 3.67
N LYS A 5 -6.04 -0.71 4.95
CA LYS A 5 -5.18 -0.19 6.04
C LYS A 5 -3.79 -0.86 6.03
N LYS A 6 -3.77 -2.15 5.71
CA LYS A 6 -2.54 -2.94 5.56
C LYS A 6 -1.63 -2.46 4.42
N PHE A 7 -2.19 -1.87 3.36
CA PHE A 7 -1.39 -1.29 2.27
C PHE A 7 -0.52 -0.13 2.78
N TRP A 8 -1.07 0.74 3.63
CA TRP A 8 -0.36 1.92 4.14
C TRP A 8 0.64 1.60 5.25
N GLU A 9 0.45 0.49 5.95
CA GLU A 9 1.35 -0.01 6.99
C GLU A 9 2.44 -0.94 6.43
N ALA A 10 2.35 -1.33 5.16
CA ALA A 10 3.27 -2.25 4.52
C ALA A 10 4.63 -1.60 4.22
N ASP A 11 5.69 -2.39 4.33
CA ASP A 11 7.02 -1.97 3.92
C ASP A 11 7.07 -1.70 2.41
N LEU A 12 7.96 -0.77 2.00
CA LEU A 12 8.16 -0.46 0.58
C LEU A 12 8.50 -1.71 -0.26
N SER A 13 9.14 -2.71 0.35
CA SER A 13 9.45 -3.98 -0.32
C SER A 13 8.22 -4.83 -0.62
N ASP A 14 7.20 -4.78 0.23
CA ASP A 14 5.94 -5.49 0.05
C ASP A 14 5.05 -4.75 -0.94
N ILE A 15 4.98 -3.41 -0.84
CA ILE A 15 4.27 -2.56 -1.82
C ILE A 15 4.81 -2.81 -3.24
N ARG A 16 6.14 -2.93 -3.41
CA ARG A 16 6.77 -3.23 -4.71
C ARG A 16 6.46 -4.63 -5.26
N ARG A 17 6.11 -5.58 -4.39
CA ARG A 17 5.70 -6.94 -4.79
C ARG A 17 4.17 -7.05 -4.94
N GLY A 18 3.42 -6.14 -4.31
CA GLY A 18 1.96 -6.12 -4.31
C GLY A 18 1.32 -7.06 -3.28
N TYR A 19 2.12 -7.78 -2.49
CA TYR A 19 1.68 -8.68 -1.42
C TYR A 19 2.66 -8.63 -0.25
N TYR A 20 2.17 -8.97 0.95
CA TYR A 20 3.00 -9.21 2.12
C TYR A 20 2.91 -10.68 2.56
N ILE A 21 3.89 -11.13 3.35
CA ILE A 21 3.95 -12.49 3.86
C ILE A 21 3.49 -12.49 5.31
N ASP A 22 2.34 -13.12 5.58
CA ASP A 22 1.86 -13.37 6.93
C ASP A 22 2.45 -14.68 7.44
N VAL A 23 3.03 -14.64 8.63
CA VAL A 23 3.69 -15.76 9.30
C VAL A 23 2.99 -15.93 10.64
N GLN A 24 1.97 -16.78 10.67
CA GLN A 24 1.25 -17.09 11.90
C GLN A 24 2.23 -17.82 12.84
N LYS A 25 2.68 -17.13 13.90
CA LYS A 25 3.39 -17.76 15.01
C LYS A 25 2.34 -18.47 15.87
N GLN A 26 2.39 -19.79 15.90
CA GLN A 26 1.59 -20.59 16.83
C GLN A 26 2.05 -20.29 18.27
N THR A 27 1.51 -19.27 18.92
CA THR A 27 1.66 -19.07 20.36
C THR A 27 0.62 -19.91 21.10
N GLN A 28 1.11 -21.03 21.66
CA GLN A 28 0.67 -21.69 22.89
C GLN A 28 -0.84 -21.79 23.17
N SER A 29 -1.47 -22.89 22.75
CA SER A 29 -2.45 -23.63 23.58
C SER A 29 -2.72 -25.04 23.04
N LEU A 30 -1.67 -25.84 22.85
CA LEU A 30 -1.84 -27.29 22.67
C LEU A 30 -0.94 -28.02 23.66
N SER A 31 -1.40 -28.11 24.90
CA SER A 31 -0.96 -29.17 25.78
C SER A 31 -1.41 -30.51 25.17
N GLN A 32 -0.44 -31.42 25.01
CA GLN A 32 -0.59 -32.83 24.62
C GLN A 32 -0.61 -33.10 23.10
N VAL A 33 0.58 -33.08 22.44
CA VAL A 33 1.32 -34.24 21.86
C VAL A 33 2.66 -33.72 21.28
N PRO A 34 3.83 -33.94 21.92
CA PRO A 34 5.07 -33.23 21.57
C PRO A 34 5.89 -33.82 20.41
N ALA A 35 5.50 -34.95 19.83
CA ALA A 35 6.34 -35.67 18.84
C ALA A 35 6.06 -35.33 17.36
N LEU A 36 4.91 -34.73 17.02
CA LEU A 36 4.54 -34.33 15.65
C LEU A 36 4.45 -32.80 15.46
N ALA A 37 4.51 -32.04 16.55
CA ALA A 37 4.30 -30.59 16.55
C ALA A 37 5.51 -29.77 16.04
N SER A 38 6.71 -30.36 15.97
CA SER A 38 7.91 -29.62 15.50
C SER A 38 8.09 -29.62 13.97
N ALA A 39 7.31 -30.42 13.24
CA ALA A 39 7.38 -30.53 11.77
C ALA A 39 6.31 -29.70 11.04
N LEU A 40 5.28 -29.20 11.74
CA LEU A 40 4.32 -28.24 11.18
C LEU A 40 4.91 -26.84 11.28
N ALA A 41 5.85 -26.59 10.36
CA ALA A 41 6.43 -25.29 10.10
C ALA A 41 5.34 -24.22 10.04
N SER A 42 5.58 -23.10 10.72
CA SER A 42 4.74 -21.88 10.74
C SER A 42 3.95 -21.71 9.44
N ALA A 43 2.61 -21.64 9.55
CA ALA A 43 1.73 -21.39 8.44
C ALA A 43 2.11 -20.05 7.81
N LYS A 44 2.67 -20.11 6.60
CA LYS A 44 3.02 -18.93 5.79
C LYS A 44 1.89 -18.71 4.80
N SER A 45 1.38 -17.50 4.73
CA SER A 45 0.42 -17.10 3.71
C SER A 45 0.87 -15.82 3.02
N TYR A 46 0.58 -15.74 1.73
CA TYR A 46 0.84 -14.57 0.91
C TYR A 46 -0.47 -13.81 0.74
N VAL A 47 -0.49 -12.54 1.11
CA VAL A 47 -1.72 -11.75 1.14
C VAL A 47 -1.60 -10.57 0.20
N CYS A 48 -2.52 -10.47 -0.76
CA CYS A 48 -2.59 -9.36 -1.69
C CYS A 48 -2.82 -8.04 -0.91
N LEU A 49 -1.98 -7.02 -1.14
CA LEU A 49 -2.11 -5.73 -0.48
C LEU A 49 -3.29 -4.89 -1.02
N ILE A 50 -3.75 -5.21 -2.23
CA ILE A 50 -4.80 -4.47 -2.93
C ILE A 50 -6.19 -4.90 -2.46
N CYS A 51 -6.50 -6.20 -2.54
CA CYS A 51 -7.84 -6.72 -2.20
C CYS A 51 -7.89 -7.58 -0.94
N GLY A 52 -6.73 -7.96 -0.37
CA GLY A 52 -6.67 -8.80 0.82
C GLY A 52 -6.83 -10.31 0.58
N ALA A 53 -6.87 -10.77 -0.68
CA ALA A 53 -6.91 -12.20 -1.00
C ALA A 53 -5.70 -12.95 -0.40
N VAL A 54 -5.95 -14.13 0.17
CA VAL A 54 -4.97 -14.91 0.93
C VAL A 54 -4.62 -16.20 0.18
N PHE A 55 -3.32 -16.47 0.07
CA PHE A 55 -2.77 -17.66 -0.60
C PHE A 55 -1.86 -18.41 0.39
N GLU A 56 -2.31 -19.56 0.87
CA GLU A 56 -1.62 -20.35 1.89
C GLU A 56 -0.52 -21.22 1.28
N LYS A 57 0.67 -21.18 1.88
CA LYS A 57 1.79 -22.01 1.46
C LYS A 57 1.46 -23.49 1.66
N GLY A 58 1.72 -24.29 0.64
CA GLY A 58 1.42 -25.73 0.63
C GLY A 58 0.14 -26.08 -0.14
N ILE A 59 -0.67 -25.07 -0.51
CA ILE A 59 -1.80 -25.22 -1.42
C ILE A 59 -1.34 -24.93 -2.86
N ILE A 60 -1.84 -25.72 -3.80
CA ILE A 60 -1.68 -25.50 -5.24
C ILE A 60 -2.95 -24.86 -5.78
N TYR A 61 -2.78 -23.72 -6.46
CA TYR A 61 -3.85 -22.90 -6.98
C TYR A 61 -3.97 -23.09 -8.50
N PRO A 62 -5.06 -23.69 -9.00
CA PRO A 62 -5.32 -23.75 -10.44
C PRO A 62 -5.85 -22.40 -10.94
N MET A 63 -5.13 -21.75 -11.85
CA MET A 63 -5.55 -20.48 -12.47
C MET A 63 -5.26 -20.55 -13.97
N GLU A 64 -6.30 -20.37 -14.80
CA GLU A 64 -6.20 -20.43 -16.27
C GLU A 64 -5.52 -21.71 -16.82
N GLY A 65 -5.78 -22.85 -16.17
CA GLY A 65 -5.19 -24.14 -16.57
C GLY A 65 -3.72 -24.34 -16.16
N VAL A 66 -3.13 -23.38 -15.44
CA VAL A 66 -1.79 -23.49 -14.85
C VAL A 66 -1.92 -23.72 -13.34
N LEU A 67 -1.10 -24.63 -12.81
CA LEU A 67 -1.02 -24.90 -11.37
C LEU A 67 0.08 -24.05 -10.76
N TYR A 68 -0.28 -23.18 -9.81
CA TYR A 68 0.65 -22.28 -9.15
C TYR A 68 0.86 -22.66 -7.68
N GLU A 69 2.09 -22.54 -7.21
CA GLU A 69 2.36 -22.44 -5.78
C GLU A 69 1.88 -21.08 -5.23
N ALA A 70 1.54 -21.01 -3.95
CA ALA A 70 0.95 -19.84 -3.29
C ALA A 70 1.59 -18.48 -3.63
N GLU A 71 2.93 -18.41 -3.69
CA GLU A 71 3.64 -17.17 -4.03
C GLU A 71 3.43 -16.74 -5.48
N ARG A 72 3.44 -17.69 -6.42
CA ARG A 72 3.12 -17.38 -7.81
C ARG A 72 1.63 -17.13 -7.99
N ALA A 73 0.79 -17.79 -7.22
CA ALA A 73 -0.66 -17.61 -7.26
C ALA A 73 -1.06 -16.18 -6.89
N VAL A 74 -0.45 -15.59 -5.85
CA VAL A 74 -0.72 -14.18 -5.50
C VAL A 74 -0.23 -13.21 -6.58
N GLN A 75 0.91 -13.50 -7.23
CA GLN A 75 1.42 -12.66 -8.33
C GLN A 75 0.52 -12.74 -9.56
N ALA A 76 0.08 -13.95 -9.92
CA ALA A 76 -0.87 -14.18 -11.00
C ALA A 76 -2.22 -13.52 -10.71
N HIS A 77 -2.70 -13.62 -9.47
CA HIS A 77 -3.89 -12.93 -9.00
C HIS A 77 -3.78 -11.40 -9.14
N ILE A 78 -2.67 -10.80 -8.71
CA ILE A 78 -2.45 -9.35 -8.88
C ILE A 78 -2.51 -8.98 -10.37
N ALA A 79 -1.82 -9.75 -11.23
CA ALA A 79 -1.81 -9.51 -12.67
C ALA A 79 -3.21 -9.61 -13.30
N ALA A 80 -4.01 -10.59 -12.88
CA ALA A 80 -5.34 -10.86 -13.43
C ALA A 80 -6.42 -9.89 -12.91
N GLU A 81 -6.48 -9.68 -11.59
CA GLU A 81 -7.55 -8.92 -10.93
C GLU A 81 -7.24 -7.43 -10.77
N HIS A 82 -5.96 -7.06 -10.79
CA HIS A 82 -5.51 -5.67 -10.56
C HIS A 82 -4.66 -5.13 -11.71
N GLY A 83 -4.42 -5.94 -12.74
CA GLY A 83 -3.58 -5.59 -13.87
C GLY A 83 -2.11 -5.44 -13.45
N SER A 84 -1.43 -4.46 -14.05
CA SER A 84 -0.05 -4.18 -13.68
C SER A 84 0.01 -3.46 -12.33
N LEU A 85 0.83 -3.98 -11.41
CA LEU A 85 1.11 -3.32 -10.15
C LEU A 85 1.65 -1.88 -10.35
N PHE A 86 2.45 -1.66 -11.40
CA PHE A 86 2.92 -0.32 -11.76
C PHE A 86 1.74 0.61 -12.08
N GLU A 87 0.81 0.14 -12.91
CA GLU A 87 -0.39 0.89 -13.29
C GLU A 87 -1.28 1.20 -12.11
N TYR A 88 -1.44 0.22 -11.22
CA TYR A 88 -2.17 0.38 -9.97
C TYR A 88 -1.56 1.47 -9.09
N LEU A 89 -0.24 1.40 -8.83
CA LEU A 89 0.47 2.41 -8.02
C LEU A 89 0.46 3.80 -8.66
N LEU A 90 0.53 3.86 -9.99
CA LEU A 90 0.42 5.11 -10.73
C LEU A 90 -0.96 5.75 -10.57
N GLY A 91 -2.03 4.94 -10.63
CA GLY A 91 -3.39 5.37 -10.35
C GLY A 91 -3.57 5.89 -8.93
N VAL A 92 -2.99 5.20 -7.94
CA VAL A 92 -2.97 5.66 -6.55
C VAL A 92 -2.29 7.03 -6.43
N ALA A 93 -1.08 7.18 -6.99
CA ALA A 93 -0.32 8.42 -6.93
C ALA A 93 -1.00 9.60 -7.64
N ALA A 94 -1.68 9.34 -8.77
CA ALA A 94 -2.46 10.35 -9.46
C ALA A 94 -3.70 10.77 -8.65
N SER A 95 -4.40 9.81 -8.04
CA SER A 95 -5.61 10.06 -7.25
C SER A 95 -5.36 10.84 -5.96
N SER A 96 -4.18 10.69 -5.36
CA SER A 96 -3.77 11.44 -4.16
C SER A 96 -3.21 12.83 -4.48
N GLY A 97 -3.17 13.23 -5.77
CA GLY A 97 -2.54 14.47 -6.21
C GLY A 97 -1.01 14.47 -6.11
N GLY A 98 -0.40 13.30 -5.89
CA GLY A 98 1.05 13.17 -5.72
C GLY A 98 1.86 13.39 -7.01
N ILE A 99 1.25 13.20 -8.17
CA ILE A 99 1.85 13.40 -9.50
C ILE A 99 0.85 14.04 -10.47
N THR A 100 1.36 14.79 -11.45
CA THR A 100 0.54 15.36 -12.53
C THR A 100 0.24 14.34 -13.64
N GLU A 101 -0.72 14.65 -14.51
CA GLU A 101 -1.03 13.82 -15.69
C GLU A 101 0.20 13.65 -16.60
N LEU A 102 0.90 14.75 -16.91
CA LEU A 102 2.16 14.70 -17.67
C LEU A 102 3.22 13.83 -16.97
N GLN A 103 3.35 13.92 -15.65
CA GLN A 103 4.29 13.08 -14.90
C GLN A 103 3.88 11.60 -14.94
N SER A 104 2.58 11.32 -14.94
CA SER A 104 2.05 9.96 -15.03
C SER A 104 2.41 9.35 -16.39
N GLU A 105 2.20 10.10 -17.48
CA GLU A 105 2.57 9.63 -18.82
C GLU A 105 4.08 9.43 -18.97
N LEU A 106 4.89 10.37 -18.48
CA LEU A 106 6.35 10.22 -18.49
C LEU A 106 6.80 8.97 -17.72
N LEU A 107 6.20 8.68 -16.56
CA LEU A 107 6.50 7.47 -15.79
C LEU A 107 6.14 6.19 -16.56
N ARG A 108 5.02 6.16 -17.29
CA ARG A 108 4.64 5.03 -18.16
C ARG A 108 5.69 4.78 -19.23
N GLN A 109 6.12 5.84 -19.92
CA GLN A 109 7.14 5.73 -20.97
C GLN A 109 8.49 5.29 -20.40
N PHE A 110 8.89 5.81 -19.24
CA PHE A 110 10.12 5.37 -18.57
C PHE A 110 10.06 3.91 -18.13
N HIS A 111 8.90 3.44 -17.68
CA HIS A 111 8.68 2.04 -17.32
C HIS A 111 8.76 1.10 -18.53
N GLN A 112 8.30 1.56 -19.71
CA GLN A 112 8.39 0.82 -20.97
C GLN A 112 9.80 0.82 -21.59
N GLY A 113 10.71 1.67 -21.09
CA GLY A 113 12.08 1.78 -21.60
C GLY A 113 12.21 2.65 -22.86
N THR A 114 11.17 3.41 -23.22
CA THR A 114 11.17 4.33 -24.37
C THR A 114 12.28 5.37 -24.25
N ASP A 115 12.96 5.69 -25.35
CA ASP A 115 14.05 6.66 -25.34
C ASP A 115 13.55 8.11 -25.26
N ASP A 116 14.40 9.03 -24.78
CA ASP A 116 13.99 10.41 -24.53
C ASP A 116 13.58 11.17 -25.82
N ALA A 117 14.09 10.78 -26.99
CA ALA A 117 13.75 11.41 -28.28
C ALA A 117 12.39 10.89 -28.80
N GLU A 118 12.11 9.61 -28.64
CA GLU A 118 10.81 9.00 -28.90
C GLU A 118 9.73 9.58 -27.98
N ILE A 119 10.02 9.71 -26.67
CA ILE A 119 9.11 10.33 -25.71
C ILE A 119 8.77 11.77 -26.09
N ALA A 120 9.78 12.57 -26.49
CA ALA A 120 9.56 13.95 -26.91
C ALA A 120 8.64 14.04 -28.13
N LYS A 121 8.75 13.08 -29.07
CA LYS A 121 7.86 12.99 -30.23
C LYS A 121 6.45 12.56 -29.84
N LEU A 122 6.31 11.53 -29.00
CA LEU A 122 5.02 10.97 -28.57
C LEU A 122 4.17 11.98 -27.81
N LEU A 123 4.79 12.75 -26.91
CA LEU A 123 4.08 13.74 -26.10
C LEU A 123 3.74 15.02 -26.85
N GLY A 124 4.28 15.21 -28.07
CA GLY A 124 4.04 16.38 -28.92
C GLY A 124 4.46 17.72 -28.30
N GLN A 125 5.11 17.70 -27.14
CA GLN A 125 5.41 18.85 -26.30
C GLN A 125 6.81 18.69 -25.69
N GLY A 126 7.72 19.57 -26.08
CA GLY A 126 9.07 19.65 -25.53
C GLY A 126 10.16 19.05 -26.41
N SER A 127 11.41 19.22 -25.97
CA SER A 127 12.60 18.67 -26.60
C SER A 127 13.09 17.44 -25.84
N THR A 128 14.00 16.67 -26.42
CA THR A 128 14.73 15.60 -25.71
C THR A 128 15.35 16.11 -24.39
N SER A 129 15.84 17.36 -24.37
CA SER A 129 16.36 18.00 -23.16
C SER A 129 15.29 18.25 -22.10
N THR A 130 14.05 18.58 -22.52
CA THR A 130 12.90 18.73 -21.62
C THR A 130 12.57 17.40 -20.94
N VAL A 131 12.53 16.29 -21.69
CA VAL A 131 12.29 14.94 -21.16
C VAL A 131 13.36 14.54 -20.15
N ARG A 132 14.65 14.76 -20.48
CA ARG A 132 15.76 14.53 -19.53
C ARG A 132 15.61 15.32 -18.25
N ASN A 133 15.20 16.59 -18.33
CA ASN A 133 14.98 17.42 -17.16
C ASN A 133 13.83 16.87 -16.29
N HIS A 134 12.73 16.43 -16.89
CA HIS A 134 11.66 15.77 -16.15
C HIS A 134 12.14 14.48 -15.45
N ARG A 135 12.89 13.63 -16.16
CA ARG A 135 13.49 12.42 -15.59
C ARG A 135 14.36 12.74 -14.38
N PHE A 136 15.23 13.73 -14.51
CA PHE A 136 16.08 14.19 -13.42
C PHE A 136 15.27 14.67 -12.21
N LYS A 137 14.25 15.52 -12.43
CA LYS A 137 13.37 16.01 -11.35
C LYS A 137 12.59 14.89 -10.65
N LEU A 138 12.09 13.91 -11.40
CA LEU A 138 11.39 12.75 -10.83
C LEU A 138 12.33 11.87 -10.01
N ARG A 139 13.57 11.67 -10.47
CA ARG A 139 14.62 10.98 -9.69
C ARG A 139 15.00 11.73 -8.43
N GLU A 140 15.03 13.05 -8.48
CA GLU A 140 15.32 13.85 -7.29
C GLU A 140 14.18 13.78 -6.28
N LYS A 141 12.92 13.80 -6.74
CA LYS A 141 11.75 13.52 -5.90
C LYS A 141 11.80 12.12 -5.27
N GLU A 142 12.24 11.10 -6.00
CA GLU A 142 12.43 9.74 -5.45
C GLU A 142 13.41 9.76 -4.27
N LYS A 143 14.54 10.44 -4.40
CA LYS A 143 15.53 10.59 -3.31
C LYS A 143 14.94 11.35 -2.12
N GLN A 144 14.24 12.46 -2.39
CA GLN A 144 13.59 13.27 -1.35
C GLN A 144 12.55 12.45 -0.58
N ALA A 145 11.69 11.71 -1.29
CA ALA A 145 10.69 10.84 -0.68
C ALA A 145 11.34 9.76 0.19
N LYS A 146 12.46 9.17 -0.25
CA LYS A 146 13.19 8.17 0.55
C LYS A 146 13.71 8.74 1.87
N VAL A 147 14.31 9.94 1.83
CA VAL A 147 14.79 10.62 3.04
C VAL A 147 13.61 10.99 3.94
N TYR A 148 12.52 11.51 3.35
CA TYR A 148 11.33 11.89 4.09
C TYR A 148 10.66 10.71 4.79
N LEU A 149 10.51 9.56 4.11
CA LEU A 149 10.01 8.33 4.72
C LEU A 149 10.87 7.89 5.90
N ALA A 150 12.20 7.98 5.77
CA ALA A 150 13.10 7.67 6.88
C ALA A 150 12.88 8.62 8.07
N LEU A 151 12.77 9.93 7.82
CA LEU A 151 12.48 10.92 8.86
C LEU A 151 11.13 10.65 9.54
N MET A 152 10.07 10.40 8.77
CA MET A 152 8.74 10.10 9.31
C MET A 152 8.73 8.82 10.14
N SER A 153 9.49 7.79 9.76
CA SER A 153 9.62 6.57 10.56
C SER A 153 10.31 6.79 11.91
N LEU A 154 11.17 7.81 12.02
CA LEU A 154 11.82 8.19 13.28
C LEU A 154 10.90 9.05 14.15
N VAL A 155 10.09 9.92 13.53
CA VAL A 155 9.08 10.73 14.22
C VAL A 155 7.95 9.85 14.77
N GLY A 156 7.40 8.93 13.97
CA GLY A 156 6.26 8.08 14.33
C GLY A 156 6.49 7.09 15.47
N LYS A 157 7.74 6.87 15.92
CA LYS A 157 8.03 6.11 17.14
C LYS A 157 7.69 6.86 18.44
N GLN A 158 7.28 8.12 18.35
CA GLN A 158 6.87 8.98 19.46
C GLN A 158 5.33 9.09 19.59
N GLU A 159 4.55 8.23 18.94
CA GLU A 159 3.08 8.29 18.98
C GLU A 159 2.54 7.75 20.31
N GLY A 160 2.55 8.64 21.30
CA GLY A 160 1.71 8.57 22.49
C GLY A 160 0.32 9.17 22.23
N ALA A 161 -0.20 9.92 23.20
CA ALA A 161 -1.58 10.42 23.24
C ALA A 161 -2.02 11.42 22.14
N ASP A 162 -1.15 11.76 21.18
CA ASP A 162 -1.39 12.77 20.12
C ASP A 162 -1.58 12.13 18.73
N ALA A 163 -1.85 10.82 18.66
CA ALA A 163 -2.17 10.15 17.40
C ALA A 163 -3.43 10.77 16.77
N LEU A 164 -3.33 11.16 15.50
CA LEU A 164 -4.46 11.66 14.72
C LEU A 164 -5.47 10.54 14.47
N VAL A 165 -6.76 10.87 14.56
CA VAL A 165 -7.83 9.93 14.28
C VAL A 165 -7.82 9.58 12.80
N GLY A 166 -7.83 8.28 12.51
CA GLY A 166 -7.87 7.79 11.13
C GLY A 166 -9.11 8.28 10.39
N VAL A 167 -8.91 8.77 9.16
CA VAL A 167 -10.01 9.16 8.27
C VAL A 167 -10.84 7.92 7.91
N HIS A 168 -12.16 8.00 8.08
CA HIS A 168 -13.06 6.89 7.80
C HIS A 168 -13.28 6.69 6.29
N ARG A 169 -13.52 5.43 5.90
CA ARG A 169 -13.56 4.92 4.52
C ARG A 169 -14.56 5.61 3.57
N GLY A 170 -15.55 6.33 4.11
CA GLY A 170 -16.60 7.02 3.34
C GLY A 170 -16.35 8.51 3.08
N ALA A 171 -15.23 9.07 3.55
CA ALA A 171 -14.96 10.50 3.47
C ALA A 171 -14.73 10.95 2.02
N LYS A 172 -15.72 11.65 1.44
CA LYS A 172 -15.65 12.21 0.08
C LYS A 172 -14.79 13.47 -0.03
N MET A 173 -14.55 14.16 1.09
CA MET A 173 -13.66 15.33 1.20
C MET A 173 -12.81 15.15 2.44
N VAL A 174 -11.50 14.98 2.25
CA VAL A 174 -10.51 14.90 3.34
C VAL A 174 -9.82 16.26 3.42
N ASP A 175 -10.19 17.06 4.41
CA ASP A 175 -9.66 18.40 4.68
C ASP A 175 -9.32 18.57 6.18
N GLU A 176 -9.02 19.80 6.60
CA GLU A 176 -8.64 20.15 7.98
C GLU A 176 -9.61 19.63 9.05
N ARG A 177 -10.88 19.32 8.70
CA ARG A 177 -11.86 18.74 9.63
C ARG A 177 -11.50 17.36 10.14
N TYR A 178 -10.57 16.66 9.49
CA TYR A 178 -10.06 15.36 9.92
C TYR A 178 -8.78 15.46 10.76
N VAL A 179 -8.26 16.66 10.96
CA VAL A 179 -7.05 16.90 11.76
C VAL A 179 -7.47 17.04 13.22
N PHE A 180 -7.85 15.94 13.83
CA PHE A 180 -8.12 15.85 15.27
C PHE A 180 -7.43 14.63 15.85
N THR A 181 -6.97 14.75 17.09
CA THR A 181 -6.33 13.67 17.85
C THR A 181 -7.37 12.76 18.51
N GLU A 182 -7.01 11.52 18.83
CA GLU A 182 -7.90 10.60 19.59
C GLU A 182 -8.32 11.23 20.93
N LYS A 183 -7.44 12.00 21.55
CA LYS A 183 -7.71 12.72 22.80
C LYS A 183 -8.75 13.84 22.63
N GLU A 184 -8.66 14.62 21.56
CA GLU A 184 -9.67 15.65 21.23
C GLU A 184 -11.02 15.01 20.92
N LYS A 185 -11.03 13.87 20.21
CA LYS A 185 -12.25 13.09 19.96
C LYS A 185 -12.89 12.63 21.26
N GLU A 186 -12.12 12.04 22.19
CA GLU A 186 -12.64 11.63 23.50
C GLU A 186 -13.20 12.81 24.30
N GLN A 187 -12.51 13.96 24.29
CA GLN A 187 -12.98 15.19 24.93
C GLN A 187 -14.28 15.70 24.31
N ILE A 188 -14.41 15.68 22.98
CA ILE A 188 -15.62 16.10 22.27
C ILE A 188 -16.78 15.15 22.60
N ILE A 189 -16.55 13.83 22.60
CA ILE A 189 -17.58 12.84 22.94
C ILE A 189 -18.08 13.09 24.37
N HIS A 190 -17.18 13.22 25.34
CA HIS A 190 -17.54 13.46 26.74
C HIS A 190 -18.22 14.83 26.95
N LYS A 191 -17.92 15.83 26.12
CA LYS A 191 -18.47 17.18 26.27
C LYS A 191 -19.85 17.34 25.64
N TYR A 192 -20.15 16.61 24.56
CA TYR A 192 -21.35 16.86 23.75
C TYR A 192 -22.33 15.68 23.66
N PHE A 193 -21.95 14.47 24.11
CA PHE A 193 -22.83 13.31 24.09
C PHE A 193 -23.03 12.73 25.49
N GLU A 194 -24.30 12.48 25.84
CA GLU A 194 -24.66 11.70 27.02
C GLU A 194 -24.28 10.22 26.79
N ASP A 195 -24.06 9.47 27.87
CA ASP A 195 -23.61 8.06 27.84
C ASP A 195 -22.34 7.77 27.01
N ASN A 196 -21.41 8.73 26.95
CA ASN A 196 -20.16 8.61 26.19
C ASN A 196 -20.36 8.25 24.72
N GLY A 197 -21.44 8.74 24.10
CA GLY A 197 -21.73 8.49 22.68
C GLY A 197 -22.33 7.11 22.37
N GLN A 198 -22.84 6.40 23.38
CA GLN A 198 -23.58 5.13 23.21
C GLN A 198 -25.10 5.28 23.28
N GLY A 199 -25.62 6.51 23.29
CA GLY A 199 -27.06 6.77 23.25
C GLY A 199 -27.73 6.29 21.95
N PRO A 200 -29.05 6.04 21.96
CA PRO A 200 -29.78 5.66 20.75
C PRO A 200 -29.72 6.78 19.70
N LEU A 201 -29.53 6.38 18.43
CA LEU A 201 -29.52 7.26 17.26
C LEU A 201 -30.91 7.81 16.91
#